data_AF-A0A851GC22-F1
#
_entry.id   AF-A0A851GC22-F1
#
_cell.length_a   1.000
_cell.length_b   1.000
_cell.length_c   1.000
_cell.angle_alpha   90.00
_cell.angle_beta   90.00
_cell.angle_gamma   90.00
#
_symmetry.space_group_name_H-M   'P 1'
#
loop_
_entity.id
_entity.type
_entity.pdbx_description
1 polymer ?
#
loop_
_entity_poly.entity_id
_entity_poly.type
_entity_poly.pdbx_seq_one_letter_code
_entity_poly.pdbx_strand_id
1 'polypeptide(L)'
;MKKPLMRGCLYPMLVVMIWSNFDTVRAQQKQKKEEDKSTVNLRLLPIGARRTAVFTKSKKAYKIRIDNPEGGSIEQIIPAGVPIEVKGKEHEYVPLGLFIKNRNRKTGEMLSRMSVGLNSLSPPCRISQRDTVVFYKRKLVSSVDGGAEFKLVPYAKSGLPPETDDVLVAIVKNVRSKEGWAKPMVRSINVEAEVFPAGACLFFNASPFSVDFAALGVSKMTIKPYQHVYIKGLKVDAYGATPYRAVMNMGQKKENLADGALRQNGTSRHYLVSFVDPRKGVVRRGDLVSISEKTPVQQEPVE
;
A
#
# COMPACT_ATOMS: atom_id res chain seq x y z
N MET A 1 -4.71 39.89 -83.76
CA MET A 1 -4.78 41.01 -82.79
C MET A 1 -5.58 40.52 -81.58
N LYS A 2 -5.22 40.63 -80.31
CA LYS A 2 -4.07 41.09 -79.51
C LYS A 2 -4.09 40.21 -78.22
N LYS A 3 -2.91 40.06 -77.60
CA LYS A 3 -2.53 39.15 -76.49
C LYS A 3 -3.30 39.31 -75.17
N PRO A 4 -3.26 38.30 -74.25
CA PRO A 4 -3.72 38.42 -72.88
C PRO A 4 -2.64 39.05 -71.98
N LEU A 5 -3.05 39.70 -70.88
CA LEU A 5 -2.15 40.13 -69.81
C LEU A 5 -2.69 39.70 -68.45
N MET A 6 -1.88 38.92 -67.73
CA MET A 6 -2.08 38.52 -66.34
C MET A 6 -1.89 39.70 -65.38
N ARG A 7 -2.70 39.71 -64.31
CA ARG A 7 -2.36 40.13 -62.93
C ARG A 7 -3.35 39.39 -62.03
N GLY A 8 -3.04 38.83 -60.88
CA GLY A 8 -1.81 38.79 -60.08
C GLY A 8 -2.21 38.06 -58.80
N CYS A 9 -1.46 37.02 -58.49
CA CYS A 9 -1.58 36.16 -57.33
C CYS A 9 -1.28 36.95 -56.05
N LEU A 10 -2.14 36.86 -55.03
CA LEU A 10 -1.79 37.00 -53.61
C LEU A 10 -2.94 36.35 -52.82
N TYR A 11 -2.59 35.60 -51.78
CA TYR A 11 -3.39 34.60 -51.04
C TYR A 11 -3.39 33.20 -51.67
N PRO A 12 -2.35 32.41 -51.33
CA PRO A 12 -2.57 31.43 -50.27
C PRO A 12 -1.31 31.24 -49.40
N MET A 13 -1.05 32.14 -48.44
CA MET A 13 -0.01 31.88 -47.43
C MET A 13 -0.47 32.10 -45.99
N LEU A 14 -1.68 32.61 -45.75
CA LEU A 14 -2.16 32.87 -44.39
C LEU A 14 -3.05 31.75 -43.80
N VAL A 15 -3.59 30.85 -44.64
CA VAL A 15 -4.54 29.82 -44.17
C VAL A 15 -3.83 28.52 -43.72
N VAL A 16 -2.58 28.29 -44.14
CA VAL A 16 -1.85 27.06 -43.80
C VAL A 16 -1.12 27.15 -42.45
N MET A 17 -0.77 28.36 -41.97
CA MET A 17 -0.08 28.55 -40.68
C MET A 17 -0.99 28.48 -39.45
N ILE A 18 -2.32 28.62 -39.60
CA ILE A 18 -3.26 28.55 -38.46
C ILE A 18 -3.65 27.10 -38.16
N TRP A 19 -3.77 26.24 -39.17
CA TRP A 19 -4.10 24.81 -38.98
C TRP A 19 -2.91 23.98 -38.48
N SER A 20 -1.71 24.26 -38.98
CA SER A 20 -0.49 23.58 -38.52
C SER A 20 -0.20 23.86 -37.03
N ASN A 21 -0.47 25.07 -36.54
CA ASN A 21 -0.36 25.38 -35.11
C ASN A 21 -1.49 24.76 -34.27
N PHE A 22 -2.70 24.59 -34.80
CA PHE A 22 -3.80 23.96 -34.06
C PHE A 22 -3.57 22.46 -33.83
N ASP A 23 -3.05 21.75 -34.83
CA ASP A 23 -2.72 20.33 -34.70
C ASP A 23 -1.45 20.12 -33.88
N THR A 24 -0.47 21.03 -33.96
CA THR A 24 0.74 20.97 -33.10
C THR A 24 0.41 21.32 -31.65
N VAL A 25 -0.47 22.30 -31.39
CA VAL A 25 -0.96 22.62 -30.02
C VAL A 25 -1.89 21.53 -29.49
N ARG A 26 -2.73 20.89 -30.31
CA ARG A 26 -3.52 19.71 -29.90
C ARG A 26 -2.65 18.48 -29.70
N ALA A 27 -1.61 18.27 -30.51
CA ALA A 27 -0.65 17.19 -30.36
C ALA A 27 0.26 17.41 -29.14
N GLN A 28 0.71 18.64 -28.88
CA GLN A 28 1.45 19.03 -27.68
C GLN A 28 0.56 19.04 -26.43
N GLN A 29 -0.73 19.38 -26.53
CA GLN A 29 -1.69 19.22 -25.44
C GLN A 29 -2.09 17.75 -25.23
N LYS A 30 -2.09 16.91 -26.27
CA LYS A 30 -2.25 15.45 -26.16
C LYS A 30 -0.99 14.79 -25.60
N GLN A 31 0.21 15.23 -25.99
CA GLN A 31 1.49 14.79 -25.42
C GLN A 31 1.65 15.29 -23.98
N LYS A 32 1.36 16.56 -23.66
CA LYS A 32 1.27 17.03 -22.26
C LYS A 32 0.19 16.30 -21.45
N LYS A 33 -0.96 15.95 -22.04
CA LYS A 33 -1.99 15.13 -21.36
C LYS A 33 -1.62 13.64 -21.27
N GLU A 34 -0.67 13.15 -22.04
CA GLU A 34 -0.17 11.77 -21.99
C GLU A 34 1.11 11.64 -21.14
N GLU A 35 1.91 12.69 -20.99
CA GLU A 35 3.14 12.72 -20.19
C GLU A 35 2.93 13.10 -18.72
N ASP A 36 1.89 13.85 -18.34
CA ASP A 36 1.58 14.12 -16.92
C ASP A 36 0.55 13.15 -16.33
N LYS A 37 0.81 11.85 -16.42
CA LYS A 37 0.27 10.91 -15.42
C LYS A 37 1.26 10.89 -14.27
N SER A 38 1.13 11.83 -13.33
CA SER A 38 1.86 11.79 -12.07
C SER A 38 1.87 10.36 -11.52
N THR A 39 3.07 9.79 -11.45
CA THR A 39 3.28 8.45 -10.94
C THR A 39 3.59 8.54 -9.46
N VAL A 40 2.92 7.70 -8.66
CA VAL A 40 3.06 7.65 -7.22
C VAL A 40 3.84 6.40 -6.85
N ASN A 41 4.81 6.53 -5.96
CA ASN A 41 5.45 5.40 -5.28
C ASN A 41 4.50 4.89 -4.21
N LEU A 42 4.01 3.67 -4.37
CA LEU A 42 3.10 3.01 -3.45
C LEU A 42 3.85 1.96 -2.62
N ARG A 43 3.65 1.99 -1.30
CA ARG A 43 4.00 0.91 -0.38
C ARG A 43 2.74 0.38 0.30
N LEU A 44 2.71 -0.92 0.57
CA LEU A 44 1.62 -1.56 1.31
C LEU A 44 2.10 -1.99 2.68
N LEU A 45 1.27 -1.77 3.70
CA LEU A 45 1.47 -2.29 5.04
C LEU A 45 0.19 -2.94 5.56
N PRO A 46 0.01 -4.25 5.37
CA PRO A 46 -1.11 -4.97 5.94
C PRO A 46 -0.86 -5.20 7.43
N ILE A 47 -1.82 -4.79 8.24
CA ILE A 47 -1.78 -4.84 9.69
C ILE A 47 -2.91 -5.70 10.21
N GLY A 48 -2.55 -6.63 11.07
CA GLY A 48 -3.55 -7.37 11.81
C GLY A 48 -3.00 -8.63 12.44
N ALA A 49 -3.93 -9.33 13.06
CA ALA A 49 -3.70 -10.64 13.62
C ALA A 49 -4.03 -11.72 12.58
N ARG A 50 -3.09 -12.65 12.36
CA ARG A 50 -3.42 -13.92 11.68
C ARG A 50 -4.47 -14.64 12.53
N ARG A 51 -5.36 -15.42 11.92
CA ARG A 51 -6.12 -16.40 12.70
C ARG A 51 -5.16 -17.41 13.33
N THR A 52 -5.56 -18.04 14.43
CA THR A 52 -4.93 -19.30 14.85
C THR A 52 -5.26 -20.35 13.80
N ALA A 53 -4.37 -20.50 12.83
CA ALA A 53 -4.45 -21.49 11.79
C ALA A 53 -3.55 -22.67 12.20
N VAL A 54 -4.09 -23.89 12.12
CA VAL A 54 -3.25 -25.08 12.23
C VAL A 54 -2.61 -25.27 10.86
N PHE A 55 -1.28 -25.22 10.85
CA PHE A 55 -0.50 -25.51 9.67
C PHE A 55 0.05 -26.92 9.74
N THR A 56 -0.03 -27.64 8.63
CA THR A 56 0.76 -28.85 8.42
C THR A 56 1.80 -28.57 7.36
N LYS A 57 2.97 -29.21 7.47
CA LYS A 57 3.95 -29.13 6.38
C LYS A 57 3.42 -29.92 5.18
N SER A 58 3.45 -29.30 4.00
CA SER A 58 3.16 -29.99 2.75
C SER A 58 4.08 -31.21 2.59
N LYS A 59 3.49 -32.40 2.40
CA LYS A 59 4.28 -33.63 2.15
C LYS A 59 4.76 -33.72 0.69
N LYS A 60 4.10 -33.02 -0.22
CA LYS A 60 4.39 -32.96 -1.66
C LYS A 60 4.28 -31.51 -2.14
N ALA A 61 4.83 -31.21 -3.31
CA ALA A 61 4.53 -29.94 -3.97
C ALA A 61 3.07 -29.95 -4.43
N TYR A 62 2.39 -28.82 -4.30
CA TYR A 62 1.00 -28.65 -4.73
C TYR A 62 0.94 -27.58 -5.81
N LYS A 63 0.25 -27.88 -6.92
CA LYS A 63 -0.13 -26.85 -7.88
C LYS A 63 -1.44 -26.21 -7.43
N ILE A 64 -1.46 -24.90 -7.38
CA ILE A 64 -2.69 -24.14 -7.18
C ILE A 64 -2.97 -23.33 -8.44
N ARG A 65 -4.24 -23.31 -8.83
CA ARG A 65 -4.74 -22.47 -9.91
C ARG A 65 -5.52 -21.31 -9.29
N ILE A 66 -5.21 -20.10 -9.72
CA ILE A 66 -5.84 -18.89 -9.22
C ILE A 66 -6.48 -18.16 -10.40
N ASP A 67 -7.80 -18.21 -10.47
CA ASP A 67 -8.54 -17.47 -11.48
C ASP A 67 -8.53 -15.98 -11.11
N ASN A 68 -8.10 -15.17 -12.07
CA ASN A 68 -8.05 -13.73 -11.94
C ASN A 68 -9.39 -13.09 -12.37
N PRO A 69 -9.66 -11.85 -11.96
CA PRO A 69 -10.89 -11.15 -12.35
C PRO A 69 -11.03 -10.85 -13.86
N GLU A 70 -9.99 -11.16 -14.65
CA GLU A 70 -9.88 -10.86 -16.08
C GLU A 70 -10.19 -12.08 -16.96
N GLY A 71 -10.52 -13.22 -16.35
CA GLY A 71 -10.77 -14.48 -17.06
C GLY A 71 -9.50 -15.29 -17.37
N GLY A 72 -8.33 -14.84 -16.91
CA GLY A 72 -7.08 -15.60 -16.94
C GLY A 72 -6.85 -16.41 -15.66
N SER A 73 -5.91 -17.35 -15.70
CA SER A 73 -5.52 -18.16 -14.54
C SER A 73 -4.02 -18.12 -14.29
N ILE A 74 -3.64 -17.95 -13.04
CA ILE A 74 -2.25 -18.02 -12.59
C ILE A 74 -2.02 -19.39 -11.97
N GLU A 75 -1.09 -20.16 -12.51
CA GLU A 75 -0.59 -21.36 -11.84
C GLU A 75 0.55 -20.99 -10.89
N GLN A 76 0.44 -21.42 -9.65
CA GLN A 76 1.50 -21.28 -8.65
C GLN A 76 1.83 -22.64 -8.06
N ILE A 77 3.13 -22.94 -7.93
CA ILE A 77 3.61 -24.15 -7.27
C ILE A 77 3.93 -23.80 -5.82
N ILE A 78 3.25 -24.46 -4.88
CA ILE A 78 3.63 -24.44 -3.46
C ILE A 78 4.62 -25.60 -3.25
N PRO A 79 5.88 -25.33 -2.89
CA PRO A 79 6.85 -26.39 -2.67
C PRO A 79 6.49 -27.30 -1.48
N ALA A 80 7.08 -28.50 -1.48
CA ALA A 80 7.02 -29.40 -0.33
C ALA A 80 7.70 -28.76 0.90
N GLY A 81 7.26 -29.09 2.10
CA GLY A 81 7.75 -28.52 3.36
C GLY A 81 7.19 -27.14 3.74
N VAL A 82 6.42 -26.47 2.85
CA VAL A 82 5.75 -25.20 3.16
C VAL A 82 4.57 -25.44 4.11
N PRO A 83 4.39 -24.60 5.14
CA PRO A 83 3.20 -24.65 5.99
C PRO A 83 1.91 -24.39 5.19
N ILE A 84 0.98 -25.35 5.17
CA ILE A 84 -0.37 -25.23 4.59
C ILE A 84 -1.40 -25.20 5.71
N GLU A 85 -2.32 -24.23 5.65
CA GLU A 85 -3.45 -24.13 6.57
C GLU A 85 -4.46 -25.25 6.32
N VAL A 86 -4.72 -26.10 7.32
CA VAL A 86 -5.61 -27.27 7.20
C VAL A 86 -6.92 -27.18 7.99
N LYS A 87 -7.05 -26.22 8.91
CA LYS A 87 -8.24 -26.08 9.77
C LYS A 87 -8.87 -24.68 9.76
N GLY A 88 -8.44 -23.82 8.84
CA GLY A 88 -9.08 -22.53 8.60
C GLY A 88 -10.34 -22.68 7.77
N LYS A 89 -11.43 -22.01 8.17
CA LYS A 89 -12.69 -21.97 7.41
C LYS A 89 -12.56 -21.36 6.00
N GLU A 90 -11.44 -20.70 5.67
CA GLU A 90 -11.32 -19.94 4.42
C GLU A 90 -10.00 -20.17 3.63
N HIS A 91 -9.06 -21.01 4.10
CA HIS A 91 -7.73 -21.23 3.45
C HIS A 91 -7.04 -19.92 3.00
N GLU A 92 -7.03 -18.92 3.88
CA GLU A 92 -6.67 -17.52 3.55
C GLU A 92 -5.17 -17.24 3.68
N TYR A 93 -4.32 -18.28 3.81
CA TYR A 93 -2.90 -18.09 4.13
C TYR A 93 -2.05 -17.45 3.03
N VAL A 94 -2.58 -17.31 1.80
CA VAL A 94 -1.77 -16.73 0.72
C VAL A 94 -1.99 -15.21 0.65
N PRO A 95 -0.92 -14.39 0.55
CA PRO A 95 -1.02 -12.93 0.59
C PRO A 95 -2.10 -12.38 -0.35
N LEU A 96 -2.81 -11.36 0.15
CA LEU A 96 -3.78 -10.59 -0.64
C LEU A 96 -3.12 -10.15 -1.94
N GLY A 97 -3.82 -10.41 -3.06
CA GLY A 97 -3.39 -9.91 -4.36
C GLY A 97 -3.72 -8.43 -4.46
N LEU A 98 -2.74 -7.61 -4.82
CA LEU A 98 -2.97 -6.22 -5.17
C LEU A 98 -3.26 -6.15 -6.67
N PHE A 99 -4.43 -5.64 -7.03
CA PHE A 99 -4.75 -5.27 -8.41
C PHE A 99 -4.97 -3.77 -8.46
N ILE A 100 -4.30 -3.12 -9.39
CA ILE A 100 -4.51 -1.71 -9.64
C ILE A 100 -5.46 -1.62 -10.82
N LYS A 101 -6.57 -0.90 -10.67
CA LYS A 101 -7.56 -0.67 -11.75
C LYS A 101 -7.04 0.26 -12.85
N ASN A 102 -5.73 0.27 -13.12
CA ASN A 102 -5.21 0.89 -14.32
C ASN A 102 -5.37 -0.13 -15.44
N ARG A 103 -6.20 0.19 -16.42
CA ARG A 103 -6.28 -0.58 -17.64
C ARG A 103 -5.10 -0.16 -18.49
N ASN A 104 -4.15 -1.06 -18.74
CA ASN A 104 -3.13 -0.80 -19.75
C ASN A 104 -3.86 -0.42 -21.04
N ARG A 105 -3.67 0.80 -21.55
CA ARG A 105 -4.39 1.28 -22.74
C ARG A 105 -4.08 0.42 -23.98
N LYS A 106 -2.93 -0.26 -24.02
CA LYS A 106 -2.52 -1.12 -25.14
C LYS A 106 -3.04 -2.55 -25.00
N THR A 107 -3.02 -3.14 -23.81
CA THR A 107 -3.36 -4.57 -23.62
C THR A 107 -4.72 -4.79 -22.96
N GLY A 108 -5.33 -3.76 -22.38
CA GLY A 108 -6.58 -3.90 -21.64
C GLY A 108 -6.41 -4.51 -20.24
N GLU A 109 -5.19 -4.90 -19.86
CA GLU A 109 -4.87 -5.66 -18.64
C GLU A 109 -4.74 -4.75 -17.41
N MET A 110 -5.22 -5.23 -16.27
CA MET A 110 -4.96 -4.69 -14.94
C MET A 110 -3.63 -5.23 -14.42
N LEU A 111 -2.78 -4.33 -13.94
CA LEU A 111 -1.52 -4.72 -13.33
C LEU A 111 -1.78 -5.36 -11.96
N SER A 112 -1.47 -6.66 -11.83
CA SER A 112 -1.50 -7.41 -10.57
C SER A 112 -0.09 -7.53 -9.99
N ARG A 113 0.08 -7.25 -8.70
CA ARG A 113 1.31 -7.55 -7.96
C ARG A 113 0.98 -8.49 -6.80
N MET A 114 1.70 -9.60 -6.72
CA MET A 114 1.53 -10.62 -5.68
C MET A 114 2.79 -10.72 -4.84
N SER A 115 2.82 -10.03 -3.70
CA SER A 115 3.48 -10.49 -2.46
C SER A 115 3.40 -9.37 -1.42
N VAL A 116 2.67 -9.60 -0.33
CA VAL A 116 2.61 -8.68 0.79
C VAL A 116 2.62 -9.47 2.09
N GLY A 117 3.70 -9.39 2.86
CA GLY A 117 3.77 -10.03 4.17
C GLY A 117 2.95 -9.25 5.21
N LEU A 118 2.20 -9.97 6.06
CA LEU A 118 1.52 -9.36 7.20
C LEU A 118 2.54 -8.71 8.14
N ASN A 119 2.23 -7.49 8.61
CA ASN A 119 3.08 -6.71 9.51
C ASN A 119 4.48 -6.42 8.93
N SER A 120 4.58 -6.34 7.60
CA SER A 120 5.80 -5.98 6.88
C SER A 120 5.46 -5.05 5.71
N LEU A 121 6.41 -4.19 5.34
CA LEU A 121 6.26 -3.33 4.17
C LEU A 121 6.43 -4.15 2.89
N SER A 122 5.58 -3.90 1.90
CA SER A 122 5.80 -4.41 0.54
C SER A 122 7.00 -3.72 -0.11
N PRO A 123 7.60 -4.35 -1.13
CA PRO A 123 8.45 -3.64 -2.07
C PRO A 123 7.72 -2.41 -2.65
N PRO A 124 8.44 -1.31 -2.94
CA PRO A 124 7.84 -0.14 -3.56
C PRO A 124 7.33 -0.44 -4.97
N CYS A 125 6.22 0.20 -5.34
CA CYS A 125 5.56 0.03 -6.63
C CYS A 125 5.16 1.38 -7.22
N ARG A 126 5.58 1.70 -8.44
CA ARG A 126 5.08 2.90 -9.14
C ARG A 126 3.73 2.62 -9.78
N ILE A 127 2.75 3.49 -9.52
CA ILE A 127 1.39 3.43 -10.06
C ILE A 127 0.93 4.82 -10.50
N SER A 128 -0.15 4.95 -11.29
CA SER A 128 -0.65 6.29 -11.63
C SER A 128 -1.50 6.85 -10.50
N GLN A 129 -1.41 8.16 -10.24
CA GLN A 129 -2.23 8.85 -9.25
C GLN A 129 -3.74 8.74 -9.47
N ARG A 130 -4.17 8.52 -10.72
CA ARG A 130 -5.57 8.33 -11.08
C ARG A 130 -6.09 6.92 -10.81
N ASP A 131 -5.23 6.01 -10.38
CA ASP A 131 -5.59 4.61 -10.22
C ASP A 131 -6.34 4.37 -8.91
N THR A 132 -7.30 3.45 -8.97
CA THR A 132 -7.88 2.86 -7.76
C THR A 132 -7.14 1.57 -7.43
N VAL A 133 -6.66 1.50 -6.19
CA VAL A 133 -6.02 0.30 -5.65
C VAL A 133 -7.11 -0.64 -5.16
N VAL A 134 -7.16 -1.87 -5.67
CA VAL A 134 -8.16 -2.88 -5.30
C VAL A 134 -7.46 -4.14 -4.80
N PHE A 135 -7.79 -4.51 -3.58
CA PHE A 135 -7.27 -5.69 -2.91
C PHE A 135 -8.23 -6.85 -3.15
N TYR A 136 -7.67 -8.00 -3.47
CA TYR A 136 -8.42 -9.24 -3.67
C TYR A 136 -7.98 -10.27 -2.66
N LYS A 137 -8.95 -11.04 -2.15
CA LYS A 137 -8.68 -12.23 -1.35
C LYS A 137 -8.90 -13.48 -2.20
N ARG A 138 -8.15 -14.54 -1.92
CA ARG A 138 -8.38 -15.84 -2.54
C ARG A 138 -9.59 -16.48 -1.87
N LYS A 139 -10.49 -17.04 -2.67
CA LYS A 139 -11.61 -17.84 -2.22
C LYS A 139 -11.45 -19.22 -2.84
N LEU A 140 -11.38 -20.27 -2.01
CA LEU A 140 -11.38 -21.64 -2.49
C LEU A 140 -12.67 -21.90 -3.29
N VAL A 141 -12.51 -22.45 -4.48
CA VAL A 141 -13.60 -22.83 -5.38
C VAL A 141 -13.78 -24.35 -5.33
N SER A 142 -12.68 -25.08 -5.45
CA SER A 142 -12.66 -26.54 -5.39
C SER A 142 -11.34 -27.02 -4.75
N SER A 143 -11.38 -28.19 -4.12
CA SER A 143 -10.20 -28.88 -3.57
C SER A 143 -10.31 -30.36 -3.90
N VAL A 144 -9.26 -30.91 -4.48
CA VAL A 144 -9.10 -32.34 -4.77
C VAL A 144 -7.72 -32.79 -4.30
N ASP A 145 -7.53 -34.11 -4.15
CA ASP A 145 -6.20 -34.64 -3.83
C ASP A 145 -5.19 -34.25 -4.93
N GLY A 146 -4.23 -33.39 -4.57
CA GLY A 146 -3.16 -32.91 -5.46
C GLY A 146 -3.36 -31.51 -6.05
N GLY A 147 -4.50 -30.85 -5.80
CA GLY A 147 -4.75 -29.51 -6.34
C GLY A 147 -5.85 -28.72 -5.61
N ALA A 148 -5.73 -27.40 -5.66
CA ALA A 148 -6.77 -26.50 -5.16
C ALA A 148 -6.98 -25.35 -6.16
N GLU A 149 -8.26 -25.10 -6.46
CA GLU A 149 -8.66 -24.00 -7.34
C GLU A 149 -9.16 -22.85 -6.48
N PHE A 150 -8.64 -21.67 -6.75
CA PHE A 150 -9.00 -20.43 -6.07
C PHE A 150 -9.48 -19.42 -7.08
N LYS A 151 -10.40 -18.56 -6.66
CA LYS A 151 -10.74 -17.34 -7.39
C LYS A 151 -10.42 -16.11 -6.56
N LEU A 152 -9.97 -15.06 -7.23
CA LEU A 152 -9.76 -13.76 -6.60
C LEU A 152 -11.10 -13.02 -6.49
N VAL A 153 -11.54 -12.75 -5.26
CA VAL A 153 -12.75 -11.96 -5.00
C VAL A 153 -12.36 -10.58 -4.45
N PRO A 154 -13.01 -9.50 -4.91
CA PRO A 154 -12.76 -8.16 -4.38
C PRO A 154 -12.92 -8.15 -2.85
N TYR A 155 -11.91 -7.61 -2.17
CA TYR A 155 -11.82 -7.60 -0.72
C TYR A 155 -11.85 -6.18 -0.16
N ALA A 156 -11.09 -5.25 -0.76
CA ALA A 156 -11.10 -3.84 -0.40
C ALA A 156 -10.66 -2.96 -1.56
N LYS A 157 -10.85 -1.65 -1.43
CA LYS A 157 -10.33 -0.67 -2.37
C LYS A 157 -9.96 0.64 -1.67
N SER A 158 -9.02 1.37 -2.22
CA SER A 158 -8.66 2.72 -1.76
C SER A 158 -8.31 3.61 -2.95
N GLY A 159 -8.67 4.89 -2.83
CA GLY A 159 -8.11 5.95 -3.67
C GLY A 159 -6.74 6.38 -3.14
N LEU A 160 -5.97 7.04 -3.99
CA LEU A 160 -4.72 7.66 -3.61
C LEU A 160 -4.95 9.13 -3.21
N PRO A 161 -4.17 9.68 -2.28
CA PRO A 161 -4.14 11.11 -2.03
C PRO A 161 -3.85 11.88 -3.34
N PRO A 162 -4.50 13.05 -3.55
CA PRO A 162 -4.20 13.90 -4.69
C PRO A 162 -2.80 14.52 -4.55
N GLU A 163 -2.14 14.73 -5.68
CA GLU A 163 -0.86 15.46 -5.81
C GLU A 163 0.31 14.97 -4.92
N THR A 164 0.32 13.68 -4.52
CA THR A 164 1.44 13.06 -3.77
C THR A 164 2.30 12.08 -4.57
N ASP A 165 3.60 12.03 -4.31
CA ASP A 165 4.62 11.17 -4.94
C ASP A 165 4.98 9.90 -4.16
N ASP A 166 4.78 9.83 -2.83
CA ASP A 166 4.98 8.62 -2.02
C ASP A 166 3.80 8.39 -1.06
N VAL A 167 3.22 7.19 -1.12
CA VAL A 167 2.00 6.83 -0.39
C VAL A 167 2.16 5.46 0.27
N LEU A 168 1.89 5.41 1.57
CA LEU A 168 1.71 4.18 2.30
C LEU A 168 0.22 3.81 2.37
N VAL A 169 -0.15 2.65 1.87
CA VAL A 169 -1.50 2.08 2.06
C VAL A 169 -1.47 1.04 3.16
N ALA A 170 -2.06 1.39 4.30
CA ALA A 170 -2.26 0.51 5.42
C ALA A 170 -3.58 -0.27 5.28
N ILE A 171 -3.53 -1.60 5.35
CA ILE A 171 -4.70 -2.49 5.29
C ILE A 171 -4.92 -3.08 6.68
N VAL A 172 -5.93 -2.62 7.39
CA VAL A 172 -6.16 -2.98 8.79
C VAL A 172 -7.31 -3.95 8.90
N LYS A 173 -7.13 -5.02 9.68
CA LYS A 173 -8.24 -5.90 10.07
C LYS A 173 -9.32 -5.13 10.85
N ASN A 174 -10.58 -5.28 10.46
CA ASN A 174 -11.69 -4.67 11.19
C ASN A 174 -11.87 -5.29 12.58
N VAL A 175 -11.89 -4.43 13.60
CA VAL A 175 -11.90 -4.79 15.03
C VAL A 175 -13.22 -5.40 15.53
N ARG A 176 -14.32 -5.25 14.78
CA ARG A 176 -15.63 -5.82 15.17
C ARG A 176 -15.70 -7.33 14.96
N SER A 177 -14.74 -7.94 14.26
CA SER A 177 -14.77 -9.38 13.97
C SER A 177 -14.00 -10.18 15.00
N LYS A 178 -14.68 -11.13 15.63
CA LYS A 178 -14.11 -12.02 16.64
C LYS A 178 -13.05 -12.97 16.06
N GLU A 179 -13.17 -13.36 14.78
CA GLU A 179 -12.18 -14.15 14.02
C GLU A 179 -12.27 -13.84 12.51
N GLY A 180 -11.29 -14.30 11.71
CA GLY A 180 -11.31 -14.22 10.24
C GLY A 180 -10.80 -12.90 9.64
N TRP A 181 -10.57 -12.89 8.32
CA TRP A 181 -10.26 -11.69 7.53
C TRP A 181 -11.56 -10.94 7.25
N ALA A 182 -12.03 -10.20 8.26
CA ALA A 182 -13.14 -9.27 8.07
C ALA A 182 -12.77 -8.18 7.08
N LYS A 183 -13.76 -7.68 6.31
CA LYS A 183 -13.57 -6.58 5.35
C LYS A 183 -12.64 -5.52 5.95
N PRO A 184 -11.45 -5.30 5.38
CA PRO A 184 -10.43 -4.53 6.05
C PRO A 184 -10.78 -3.06 5.91
N MET A 185 -10.26 -2.26 6.84
CA MET A 185 -10.22 -0.82 6.68
C MET A 185 -8.94 -0.47 5.95
N VAL A 186 -9.06 0.31 4.87
CA VAL A 186 -7.90 0.80 4.13
C VAL A 186 -7.67 2.27 4.46
N ARG A 187 -6.42 2.64 4.68
CA ARG A 187 -5.98 4.01 4.89
C ARG A 187 -4.78 4.29 4.00
N SER A 188 -4.90 5.32 3.17
CA SER A 188 -3.78 5.88 2.42
C SER A 188 -3.17 7.01 3.24
N ILE A 189 -1.85 7.02 3.39
CA ILE A 189 -1.11 7.97 4.21
C ILE A 189 0.01 8.56 3.33
N ASN A 190 0.10 9.89 3.28
CA ASN A 190 1.19 10.57 2.56
C ASN A 190 2.50 10.32 3.32
N VAL A 191 3.54 9.85 2.63
CA VAL A 191 4.86 9.59 3.23
C VAL A 191 5.99 10.26 2.46
N GLU A 192 5.67 11.34 1.74
CA GLU A 192 6.63 12.24 1.12
C GLU A 192 7.62 12.82 2.14
N ALA A 193 8.80 13.21 1.67
CA ALA A 193 9.87 13.66 2.56
C ALA A 193 9.54 14.98 3.29
N GLU A 194 8.81 15.88 2.64
CA GLU A 194 8.37 17.15 3.22
C GLU A 194 7.45 16.91 4.42
N VAL A 195 6.58 15.91 4.32
CA VAL A 195 5.62 15.55 5.38
C VAL A 195 6.28 14.65 6.43
N PHE A 196 6.99 13.62 5.96
CA PHE A 196 7.60 12.55 6.74
C PHE A 196 9.12 12.43 6.48
N PRO A 197 9.92 13.30 7.11
CA PRO A 197 11.36 13.35 6.88
C PRO A 197 12.10 12.15 7.50
N ALA A 198 13.38 12.01 7.15
CA ALA A 198 14.26 11.06 7.85
C ALA A 198 14.34 11.40 9.36
N GLY A 199 14.53 10.37 10.19
CA GLY A 199 14.51 10.48 11.65
C GLY A 199 13.12 10.72 12.25
N ALA A 200 12.05 10.68 11.44
CA ALA A 200 10.68 10.79 11.93
C ALA A 200 10.05 9.42 12.19
N CYS A 201 8.96 9.42 12.98
CA CYS A 201 8.09 8.27 13.18
C CYS A 201 6.65 8.59 12.75
N LEU A 202 6.08 7.79 11.86
CA LEU A 202 4.64 7.77 11.60
C LEU A 202 4.00 6.80 12.59
N PHE A 203 3.17 7.31 13.50
CA PHE A 203 2.34 6.48 14.37
C PHE A 203 0.93 6.42 13.80
N PHE A 204 0.46 5.24 13.41
CA PHE A 204 -0.93 5.00 13.02
C PHE A 204 -1.66 4.17 14.07
N ASN A 205 -2.69 4.75 14.70
CA ASN A 205 -3.54 4.02 15.62
C ASN A 205 -4.66 3.32 14.85
N ALA A 206 -4.45 2.05 14.50
CA ALA A 206 -5.41 1.23 13.78
C ALA A 206 -6.48 0.58 14.68
N SER A 207 -6.54 0.96 15.97
CA SER A 207 -7.47 0.42 16.96
C SER A 207 -8.70 1.33 17.17
N PRO A 208 -9.82 0.81 17.72
CA PRO A 208 -10.99 1.61 18.11
C PRO A 208 -10.79 2.38 19.41
N PHE A 209 -9.60 2.29 20.02
CA PHE A 209 -9.28 2.84 21.33
C PHE A 209 -8.22 3.92 21.18
N SER A 210 -8.20 4.91 22.08
CA SER A 210 -7.12 5.90 22.08
C SER A 210 -5.81 5.26 22.53
N VAL A 211 -4.69 5.72 22.01
CA VAL A 211 -3.36 5.29 22.44
C VAL A 211 -2.59 6.48 22.95
N ASP A 212 -2.11 6.38 24.19
CA ASP A 212 -1.15 7.32 24.74
C ASP A 212 0.26 6.89 24.32
N PHE A 213 0.99 7.77 23.65
CA PHE A 213 2.35 7.54 23.19
C PHE A 213 3.31 8.53 23.85
N ALA A 214 4.48 8.05 24.26
CA ALA A 214 5.59 8.87 24.70
C ALA A 214 6.89 8.30 24.13
N ALA A 215 7.83 9.17 23.78
CA ALA A 215 9.15 8.77 23.31
C ALA A 215 10.19 9.77 23.81
N LEU A 216 11.46 9.38 23.78
CA LEU A 216 12.53 10.31 24.14
C LEU A 216 12.51 11.54 23.22
N GLY A 217 12.43 12.73 23.81
CA GLY A 217 12.30 14.01 23.10
C GLY A 217 10.87 14.45 22.79
N VAL A 218 9.86 13.61 23.07
CA VAL A 218 8.45 13.91 22.79
C VAL A 218 7.61 13.69 24.04
N SER A 219 6.96 14.77 24.51
CA SER A 219 6.00 14.69 25.60
C SER A 219 4.85 13.74 25.27
N LYS A 220 4.25 13.16 26.31
CA LYS A 220 3.10 12.26 26.17
C LYS A 220 2.02 12.89 25.27
N MET A 221 1.59 12.16 24.25
CA MET A 221 0.52 12.55 23.34
C MET A 221 -0.55 11.47 23.25
N THR A 222 -1.80 11.86 23.03
CA THR A 222 -2.91 10.93 22.84
C THR A 222 -3.31 10.86 21.37
N ILE A 223 -3.18 9.68 20.78
CA ILE A 223 -3.51 9.38 19.38
C ILE A 223 -4.91 8.76 19.36
N LYS A 224 -5.89 9.47 18.78
CA LYS A 224 -7.29 9.01 18.76
C LYS A 224 -7.46 7.77 17.85
N PRO A 225 -8.57 7.02 18.00
CA PRO A 225 -8.87 5.87 17.15
C PRO A 225 -8.78 6.20 15.66
N TYR A 226 -8.15 5.32 14.89
CA TYR A 226 -8.01 5.40 13.43
C TYR A 226 -7.32 6.65 12.89
N GLN A 227 -6.59 7.37 13.74
CA GLN A 227 -5.76 8.50 13.36
C GLN A 227 -4.31 8.08 13.18
N HIS A 228 -3.60 8.81 12.30
CA HIS A 228 -2.16 8.75 12.22
C HIS A 228 -1.57 10.12 12.58
N VAL A 229 -0.33 10.13 13.05
CA VAL A 229 0.41 11.34 13.41
C VAL A 229 1.86 11.19 12.98
N TYR A 230 2.42 12.26 12.42
CA TYR A 230 3.85 12.36 12.15
C TYR A 230 4.55 12.93 13.37
N ILE A 231 5.42 12.14 13.97
CA ILE A 231 6.17 12.47 15.17
C ILE A 231 7.57 12.89 14.74
N LYS A 232 7.88 14.17 14.95
CA LYS A 232 9.17 14.81 14.68
C LYS A 232 9.86 15.14 16.01
N GLY A 233 11.16 15.44 15.96
CA GLY A 233 11.93 15.83 17.16
C GLY A 233 12.23 14.68 18.11
N LEU A 234 12.24 13.44 17.61
CA LEU A 234 12.68 12.28 18.38
C LEU A 234 14.16 12.44 18.74
N LYS A 235 14.48 12.20 20.02
CA LYS A 235 15.86 12.19 20.51
C LYS A 235 16.34 10.75 20.64
N VAL A 236 17.64 10.56 20.48
CA VAL A 236 18.30 9.28 20.72
C VAL A 236 18.98 9.27 22.08
N ASP A 237 19.05 8.11 22.70
CA ASP A 237 19.84 7.84 23.89
C ASP A 237 21.33 7.64 23.53
N ALA A 238 22.16 7.37 24.53
CA ALA A 238 23.59 7.13 24.38
C ALA A 238 23.93 5.92 23.48
N TYR A 239 22.95 5.04 23.21
CA TYR A 239 23.10 3.84 22.39
C TYR A 239 22.52 4.02 20.98
N GLY A 240 22.12 5.24 20.61
CA GLY A 240 21.56 5.55 19.29
C GLY A 240 20.13 5.05 19.08
N ALA A 241 19.40 4.78 20.17
CA ALA A 241 18.01 4.34 20.11
C ALA A 241 17.07 5.43 20.66
N THR A 242 15.84 5.48 20.18
CA THR A 242 14.77 6.31 20.75
C THR A 242 13.80 5.39 21.48
N PRO A 243 13.93 5.23 22.81
CA PRO A 243 12.96 4.50 23.61
C PRO A 243 11.57 5.12 23.48
N TYR A 244 10.56 4.27 23.39
CA TYR A 244 9.17 4.69 23.39
C TYR A 244 8.31 3.80 24.28
N ARG A 245 7.18 4.36 24.70
CA ARG A 245 6.12 3.68 25.43
C ARG A 245 4.78 3.99 24.79
N ALA A 246 3.96 2.96 24.63
CA ALA A 246 2.61 3.09 24.09
C ALA A 246 1.59 2.39 24.99
N VAL A 247 0.50 3.07 25.33
CA VAL A 247 -0.54 2.55 26.22
C VAL A 247 -1.91 2.71 25.54
N MET A 248 -2.60 1.60 25.31
CA MET A 248 -3.94 1.59 24.76
C MET A 248 -4.99 1.78 25.87
N ASN A 249 -5.87 2.76 25.68
CA ASN A 249 -6.91 3.16 26.63
C ASN A 249 -8.27 2.56 26.23
N MET A 250 -8.68 1.47 26.88
CA MET A 250 -9.93 0.74 26.61
C MET A 250 -11.00 1.03 27.68
N GLY A 251 -11.36 2.30 27.84
CA GLY A 251 -12.26 2.75 28.90
C GLY A 251 -11.59 2.68 30.28
N GLN A 252 -12.13 1.86 31.19
CA GLN A 252 -11.54 1.67 32.53
C GLN A 252 -10.26 0.83 32.54
N LYS A 253 -9.95 0.13 31.45
CA LYS A 253 -8.74 -0.68 31.32
C LYS A 253 -7.68 0.06 30.51
N LYS A 254 -6.43 -0.01 30.98
CA LYS A 254 -5.25 0.42 30.25
C LYS A 254 -4.38 -0.80 29.94
N GLU A 255 -3.88 -0.89 28.73
CA GLU A 255 -2.99 -1.96 28.31
C GLU A 255 -1.70 -1.37 27.77
N ASN A 256 -0.57 -1.68 28.41
CA ASN A 256 0.73 -1.36 27.85
C ASN A 256 0.91 -2.20 26.58
N LEU A 257 1.10 -1.52 25.45
CA LEU A 257 1.56 -2.16 24.23
C LEU A 257 3.06 -2.49 24.38
N ALA A 258 3.62 -3.23 23.43
CA ALA A 258 5.04 -3.56 23.47
C ALA A 258 5.87 -2.26 23.51
N ASP A 259 6.61 -2.07 24.62
CA ASP A 259 7.65 -1.04 24.70
C ASP A 259 8.81 -1.42 23.79
N GLY A 260 9.48 -0.43 23.22
CA GLY A 260 10.56 -0.68 22.29
C GLY A 260 11.46 0.53 22.12
N ALA A 261 12.42 0.40 21.21
CA ALA A 261 13.30 1.49 20.86
C ALA A 261 13.44 1.59 19.34
N LEU A 262 13.22 2.79 18.79
CA LEU A 262 13.41 3.07 17.38
C LEU A 262 14.90 3.32 17.15
N ARG A 263 15.58 2.45 16.41
CA ARG A 263 17.00 2.67 16.07
C ARG A 263 17.11 3.69 14.97
N GLN A 264 17.51 4.91 15.31
CA GLN A 264 17.69 5.96 14.33
C GLN A 264 19.10 5.89 13.73
N ASN A 265 19.20 5.37 12.52
CA ASN A 265 20.28 5.78 11.64
C ASN A 265 19.76 7.03 10.93
N GLY A 266 20.53 8.12 10.80
CA GLY A 266 20.04 9.46 10.37
C GLY A 266 19.26 9.53 9.04
N THR A 267 19.15 8.43 8.30
CA THR A 267 18.35 8.26 7.09
C THR A 267 17.09 7.41 7.28
N SER A 268 16.75 6.95 8.48
CA SER A 268 15.66 5.98 8.69
C SER A 268 14.30 6.63 8.91
N ARG A 269 13.24 5.95 8.46
CA ARG A 269 11.83 6.27 8.71
C ARG A 269 11.22 5.15 9.53
N HIS A 270 10.45 5.50 10.55
CA HIS A 270 9.83 4.52 11.45
C HIS A 270 8.31 4.52 11.32
N TYR A 271 7.71 3.33 11.31
CA TYR A 271 6.28 3.12 11.29
C TYR A 271 5.89 2.35 12.54
N LEU A 272 5.11 2.99 13.40
CA LEU A 272 4.45 2.35 14.54
C LEU A 272 2.98 2.20 14.21
N VAL A 273 2.44 0.98 14.28
CA VAL A 273 1.01 0.75 14.06
C VAL A 273 0.41 -0.06 15.20
N SER A 274 -0.49 0.55 15.96
CA SER A 274 -1.21 -0.15 17.03
C SER A 274 -2.51 -0.76 16.51
N PHE A 275 -2.86 -1.96 16.94
CA PHE A 275 -4.10 -2.63 16.53
C PHE A 275 -4.63 -3.52 17.65
N VAL A 276 -5.86 -4.01 17.47
CA VAL A 276 -6.44 -5.02 18.37
C VAL A 276 -6.13 -6.42 17.81
N ASP A 277 -5.41 -7.24 18.57
CA ASP A 277 -5.25 -8.66 18.30
C ASP A 277 -6.27 -9.48 19.10
N PRO A 278 -7.37 -9.96 18.49
CA PRO A 278 -8.39 -10.73 19.20
C PRO A 278 -7.88 -12.09 19.71
N ARG A 279 -6.73 -12.59 19.26
CA ARG A 279 -6.17 -13.86 19.74
C ARG A 279 -5.54 -13.77 21.12
N LYS A 280 -5.10 -12.57 21.53
CA LYS A 280 -4.44 -12.37 22.82
C LYS A 280 -5.42 -12.49 24.02
N GLY A 281 -6.70 -12.76 23.75
CA GLY A 281 -7.71 -13.11 24.73
C GLY A 281 -8.36 -11.90 25.41
N VAL A 282 -8.92 -12.11 26.60
CA VAL A 282 -9.59 -11.05 27.37
C VAL A 282 -8.58 -10.19 28.15
N VAL A 283 -7.41 -10.73 28.46
CA VAL A 283 -6.38 -10.10 29.30
C VAL A 283 -5.52 -9.12 28.51
N ARG A 284 -5.19 -9.47 27.25
CA ARG A 284 -4.47 -8.59 26.32
C ARG A 284 -5.23 -8.51 25.01
N ARG A 285 -5.52 -7.31 24.54
CA ARG A 285 -6.21 -7.06 23.26
C ARG A 285 -5.38 -6.17 22.36
N GLY A 286 -4.49 -5.36 22.90
CA GLY A 286 -3.62 -4.48 22.14
C GLY A 286 -2.38 -5.19 21.59
N ASP A 287 -1.96 -4.74 20.42
CA ASP A 287 -0.64 -5.07 19.88
C ASP A 287 -0.05 -3.88 19.10
N LEU A 288 1.24 -3.93 18.87
CA LEU A 288 2.00 -2.90 18.17
C LEU A 288 2.96 -3.54 17.16
N VAL A 289 2.94 -3.04 15.94
CA VAL A 289 3.94 -3.36 14.92
C VAL A 289 4.88 -2.18 14.79
N SER A 290 6.18 -2.46 14.82
CA SER A 290 7.25 -1.48 14.60
C SER A 290 8.04 -1.89 13.38
N ILE A 291 8.08 -1.03 12.38
CA ILE A 291 8.84 -1.24 11.14
C ILE A 291 9.75 -0.04 10.93
N SER A 292 10.98 -0.30 10.54
CA SER A 292 11.95 0.74 10.18
C SER A 292 12.43 0.48 8.78
N GLU A 293 12.52 1.54 7.97
CA GLU A 293 13.15 1.47 6.66
C GLU A 293 14.22 2.54 6.53
N LYS A 294 15.22 2.27 5.68
CA LYS A 294 16.16 3.31 5.27
C LYS A 294 15.51 4.13 4.15
N THR A 295 15.48 5.44 4.32
CA THR A 295 15.16 6.36 3.24
C THR A 295 16.31 6.29 2.24
N PRO A 296 16.06 6.07 0.94
CA PRO A 296 17.11 6.19 -0.05
C PRO A 296 17.69 7.62 0.04
N VAL A 297 19.02 7.72 0.11
CA VAL A 297 19.72 8.99 0.06
C VAL A 297 19.33 9.63 -1.28
N GLN A 298 18.78 10.85 -1.26
CA GLN A 298 18.66 11.63 -2.49
C GLN A 298 20.08 11.72 -3.06
N GLN A 299 20.32 11.08 -4.20
CA GLN A 299 21.53 11.35 -4.94
C GLN A 299 21.43 12.82 -5.34
N GLU A 300 22.34 13.64 -4.84
CA GLU A 300 22.46 15.01 -5.35
C GLU A 300 22.62 14.93 -6.87
N PRO A 301 21.96 15.82 -7.63
CA PRO A 301 22.21 15.89 -9.06
C PRO A 301 23.72 16.08 -9.25
N VAL A 302 24.32 15.17 -10.02
CA VAL A 302 25.71 15.35 -10.47
C VAL A 302 25.69 16.61 -11.34
N GLU A 303 26.29 17.68 -10.83
CA GLU A 303 26.55 18.91 -11.58
C GLU A 303 27.45 18.66 -12.80
#